data_AF-A0A1F6JVT5-F1
#
_entry.id   AF-A0A1F6JVT5-F1
#
_cell.length_a   1.000
_cell.length_b   1.000
_cell.length_c   1.000
_cell.angle_alpha   90.00
_cell.angle_beta   90.00
_cell.angle_gamma   90.00
#
_symmetry.space_group_name_H-M   'P 1'
#
loop_
_entity.id
_entity.type
_entity.pdbx_description
1 polymer ?
#
loop_
_entity_poly.entity_id
_entity_poly.type
_entity_poly.pdbx_seq_one_letter_code
_entity_poly.pdbx_strand_id
1 'polypeptide(L)'
;MTKIPLSIILVLAVIYIIPFIVYGLSSVLFGLKPPEGASPLMFLLSVFVSKIGTAIAFVLIFYFARNSLGGHWFLYTFIWWLMFVIGEAGQAIGPNYSWKEAIAGMISETIYLPVSAYIVNWLVKV
;
A
#
# COMPACT_ATOMS: atom_id res chain seq x y z
N MET A 1 -7.85 20.34 9.07
CA MET A 1 -8.41 19.05 9.55
C MET A 1 -9.50 18.49 8.65
N THR A 2 -10.33 19.32 8.01
CA THR A 2 -11.46 18.88 7.16
C THR A 2 -11.09 17.93 6.00
N LYS A 3 -9.84 17.96 5.53
CA LYS A 3 -9.37 17.09 4.44
C LYS A 3 -8.72 15.76 4.89
N ILE A 4 -8.59 15.52 6.20
CA ILE A 4 -7.99 14.27 6.71
C ILE A 4 -8.87 13.06 6.35
N PRO A 5 -10.20 13.05 6.60
CA PRO A 5 -11.03 11.91 6.24
C PRO A 5 -11.01 11.61 4.74
N LEU A 6 -11.06 12.66 3.91
CA LEU A 6 -10.94 12.52 2.46
C LEU A 6 -9.59 11.93 2.05
N SER A 7 -8.50 12.38 2.67
CA SER A 7 -7.15 11.84 2.41
C SER A 7 -7.08 10.35 2.75
N ILE A 8 -7.67 9.94 3.88
CA ILE A 8 -7.73 8.52 4.29
C ILE A 8 -8.49 7.69 3.26
N ILE A 9 -9.66 8.17 2.81
CA ILE A 9 -10.49 7.47 1.83
C ILE A 9 -9.74 7.32 0.50
N LEU A 10 -9.09 8.39 0.02
CA LEU A 10 -8.36 8.36 -1.25
C LEU A 10 -7.10 7.48 -1.17
N VAL A 11 -6.35 7.56 -0.07
CA VAL A 11 -5.21 6.67 0.17
C VAL A 11 -5.69 5.23 0.23
N LEU A 12 -6.76 4.92 0.97
CA LEU A 12 -7.34 3.58 1.04
C LEU A 12 -7.71 3.06 -0.35
N ALA A 13 -8.37 3.87 -1.17
CA ALA A 13 -8.72 3.50 -2.54
C ALA A 13 -7.47 3.17 -3.36
N VAL A 14 -6.43 3.99 -3.29
CA VAL A 14 -5.16 3.80 -4.02
C VAL A 14 -4.43 2.53 -3.57
N ILE A 15 -4.23 2.34 -2.27
CA ILE A 15 -3.49 1.18 -1.72
C ILE A 15 -4.27 -0.14 -1.78
N TYR A 16 -5.56 -0.10 -2.11
CA TYR A 16 -6.40 -1.27 -2.31
C TYR A 16 -6.57 -1.63 -3.79
N ILE A 17 -6.84 -0.63 -4.64
CA ILE A 17 -7.09 -0.84 -6.08
C ILE A 17 -5.81 -1.19 -6.83
N ILE A 18 -4.67 -0.55 -6.53
CA ILE A 18 -3.43 -0.81 -7.27
C ILE A 18 -2.96 -2.25 -7.10
N PRO A 19 -2.85 -2.82 -5.88
CA PRO A 19 -2.51 -4.24 -5.74
C PRO A 19 -3.50 -5.15 -6.47
N PHE A 20 -4.80 -4.85 -6.44
CA PHE A 20 -5.80 -5.63 -7.17
C PHE A 20 -5.50 -5.68 -8.68
N ILE A 21 -5.15 -4.53 -9.27
CA ILE A 21 -4.77 -4.45 -10.70
C ILE A 21 -3.47 -5.19 -10.97
N VAL A 22 -2.42 -4.95 -10.16
CA VAL A 22 -1.10 -5.56 -10.37
C VAL A 22 -1.17 -7.08 -10.21
N TYR A 23 -1.81 -7.59 -9.16
CA TYR A 23 -2.03 -9.03 -8.97
C TYR A 23 -2.92 -9.62 -10.05
N GLY A 24 -3.99 -8.92 -10.46
CA GLY A 24 -4.85 -9.35 -11.55
C GLY A 24 -4.08 -9.53 -12.85
N LEU A 25 -3.27 -8.54 -13.25
CA LEU A 25 -2.40 -8.65 -14.42
C LEU A 25 -1.36 -9.75 -14.27
N SER A 26 -0.76 -9.87 -13.10
CA SER A 26 0.29 -10.86 -12.84
C SER A 26 -0.27 -12.30 -12.81
N SER A 27 -1.56 -12.47 -12.48
CA SER A 27 -2.24 -13.76 -12.60
C SER A 27 -2.36 -14.21 -14.05
N VAL A 28 -2.66 -13.27 -14.96
CA VAL A 28 -2.79 -13.53 -16.41
C VAL A 28 -1.41 -13.75 -17.06
N LEU A 29 -0.41 -12.93 -16.69
CA LEU A 29 0.89 -12.92 -17.34
C LEU A 29 1.87 -13.96 -16.78
N PHE A 30 1.84 -14.21 -15.47
CA PHE A 30 2.85 -15.03 -14.77
C PHE A 30 2.27 -16.27 -14.07
N GLY A 31 0.96 -16.51 -14.22
CA GLY A 31 0.26 -17.66 -13.66
C GLY A 31 0.17 -17.62 -12.14
N LEU A 32 0.16 -16.43 -11.54
CA LEU A 32 -0.07 -16.26 -10.10
C LEU A 32 -1.42 -16.83 -9.71
N LYS A 33 -1.43 -17.69 -8.69
CA LYS A 33 -2.62 -18.33 -8.17
C LYS A 33 -3.11 -17.58 -6.94
N PRO A 34 -4.42 -17.55 -6.68
CA PRO A 34 -4.94 -17.09 -5.41
C PRO A 34 -4.44 -17.99 -4.27
N PRO A 35 -4.36 -17.47 -3.03
CA PRO A 35 -4.01 -18.27 -1.86
C PRO A 35 -4.94 -19.48 -1.71
N GLU A 36 -4.37 -20.64 -1.38
CA GLU A 36 -5.14 -21.86 -1.18
C GLU A 36 -5.97 -21.78 0.12
N GLY A 37 -7.22 -22.26 0.09
CA GLY A 37 -8.04 -22.44 1.29
C GLY A 37 -8.92 -21.27 1.74
N ALA A 38 -8.88 -20.11 1.08
CA ALA A 38 -9.78 -18.99 1.35
C ALA A 38 -10.66 -18.65 0.15
N SER A 39 -11.93 -18.27 0.38
CA SER A 39 -12.74 -17.73 -0.71
C SER A 39 -12.16 -16.38 -1.16
N PRO A 40 -12.17 -16.07 -2.48
CA PRO A 40 -11.60 -14.82 -2.98
C PRO A 40 -12.18 -13.57 -2.30
N LEU A 41 -13.49 -13.59 -2.00
CA LEU A 41 -14.15 -12.50 -1.29
C LEU A 41 -13.61 -12.33 0.14
N MET A 42 -13.43 -13.42 0.89
CA MET A 42 -12.90 -13.35 2.26
C MET A 42 -11.46 -12.85 2.29
N PHE A 43 -10.65 -13.27 1.32
CA PHE A 43 -9.29 -12.75 1.17
C PHE A 43 -9.28 -11.24 0.86
N LEU A 44 -10.11 -10.79 -0.09
CA LEU A 44 -10.21 -9.37 -0.42
C LEU A 44 -10.71 -8.53 0.75
N LEU A 45 -11.69 -9.04 1.52
CA LEU A 45 -12.19 -8.36 2.72
C LEU A 45 -11.12 -8.28 3.82
N SER A 46 -10.33 -9.34 4.05
CA SER A 46 -9.25 -9.29 5.04
C SER A 46 -8.17 -8.28 4.66
N VAL A 47 -7.80 -8.23 3.37
CA VAL A 47 -6.89 -7.22 2.83
C VAL A 47 -7.47 -5.83 2.99
N PHE A 48 -8.76 -5.63 2.67
CA PHE A 48 -9.42 -4.34 2.80
C PHE A 48 -9.36 -3.81 4.23
N VAL A 49 -9.68 -4.64 5.23
CA VAL A 49 -9.61 -4.27 6.65
C VAL A 49 -8.18 -3.91 7.06
N SER A 50 -7.18 -4.68 6.63
CA SER A 50 -5.76 -4.36 6.88
C SER A 50 -5.35 -3.01 6.27
N LYS A 51 -5.83 -2.72 5.05
CA LYS A 51 -5.55 -1.45 4.37
C LYS A 51 -6.24 -0.25 5.01
N ILE A 52 -7.39 -0.41 5.67
CA ILE A 52 -8.00 0.69 6.46
C ILE A 52 -7.01 1.18 7.53
N GLY A 53 -6.44 0.27 8.31
CA GLY A 53 -5.45 0.62 9.34
C GLY A 53 -4.21 1.30 8.75
N THR A 54 -3.71 0.77 7.63
CA THR A 54 -2.57 1.35 6.91
C THR A 54 -2.87 2.77 6.41
N ALA A 55 -4.03 3.00 5.79
CA ALA A 55 -4.41 4.33 5.28
C ALA A 55 -4.54 5.37 6.40
N ILE A 56 -5.15 4.98 7.53
CA ILE A 56 -5.26 5.85 8.70
C ILE A 56 -3.86 6.20 9.23
N ALA A 57 -3.00 5.20 9.47
CA ALA A 57 -1.65 5.42 9.98
C ALA A 57 -0.83 6.28 9.02
N PHE A 58 -0.85 5.97 7.73
CA PHE A 58 -0.12 6.69 6.69
C PHE A 58 -0.52 8.17 6.63
N VAL A 59 -1.81 8.49 6.69
CA VAL A 59 -2.27 9.89 6.66
C VAL A 59 -1.97 10.61 7.96
N LEU A 60 -2.22 9.98 9.11
CA LEU A 60 -2.04 10.64 10.40
C LEU A 60 -0.56 10.87 10.72
N ILE A 61 0.33 9.92 10.44
CA ILE A 61 1.77 10.11 10.64
C ILE A 61 2.26 11.24 9.72
N PHE A 62 1.87 11.25 8.44
CA PHE A 62 2.20 12.37 7.56
C PHE A 62 1.70 13.69 8.12
N TYR A 63 0.43 13.74 8.55
CA TYR A 63 -0.16 14.95 9.13
C TYR A 63 0.65 15.43 10.32
N PHE A 64 0.94 14.60 11.32
CA PHE A 64 1.67 15.03 12.51
C PHE A 64 3.14 15.37 12.23
N ALA A 65 3.78 14.67 11.29
CA ALA A 65 5.18 14.91 10.93
C ALA A 65 5.39 16.02 9.89
N ARG A 66 4.33 16.59 9.31
CA ARG A 66 4.40 17.51 8.15
C ARG A 66 5.37 18.69 8.32
N ASN A 67 5.41 19.29 9.51
CA ASN A 67 6.30 20.40 9.82
C ASN A 67 7.77 19.95 9.83
N SER A 68 8.06 18.78 10.41
CA SER A 68 9.41 18.20 10.44
C SER A 68 9.85 17.68 9.07
N LEU A 69 8.91 17.20 8.25
CA LEU A 69 9.19 16.76 6.89
C LEU A 69 9.48 17.94 5.96
N GLY A 70 9.03 19.16 6.27
CA GLY A 70 9.36 20.36 5.51
C GLY A 70 9.05 20.25 4.01
N GLY A 71 7.95 19.59 3.64
CA GLY A 71 7.57 19.38 2.24
C GLY A 71 8.23 18.19 1.54
N HIS A 72 9.15 17.46 2.20
CA HIS A 72 9.82 16.27 1.65
C HIS A 72 8.92 15.02 1.69
N TRP A 73 7.75 15.08 1.06
CA TRP A 73 6.81 13.96 1.00
C TRP A 73 7.39 12.72 0.29
N PHE A 74 8.36 12.91 -0.61
CA PHE A 74 9.05 11.80 -1.26
C PHE A 74 9.92 11.01 -0.28
N LEU A 75 10.56 11.68 0.69
CA LEU A 75 11.29 10.99 1.76
C LEU A 75 10.34 10.13 2.60
N TYR A 76 9.17 10.68 2.94
CA TYR A 76 8.12 9.93 3.65
C TYR A 76 7.68 8.69 2.86
N THR A 77 7.49 8.85 1.55
CA THR A 77 7.19 7.74 0.64
C THR A 77 8.27 6.67 0.69
N PHE A 78 9.53 7.07 0.58
CA PHE A 78 10.68 6.17 0.54
C PHE A 78 10.82 5.35 1.83
N ILE A 79 10.55 5.94 2.99
CA ILE A 79 10.57 5.23 4.28
C ILE A 79 9.51 4.13 4.31
N TRP A 80 8.27 4.46 3.95
CA TRP A 80 7.20 3.46 3.87
C TRP A 80 7.50 2.37 2.85
N TRP A 81 8.04 2.76 1.69
CA TRP A 81 8.41 1.84 0.63
C TRP A 81 9.47 0.85 1.11
N LEU A 82 10.51 1.34 1.79
CA LEU A 82 11.56 0.48 2.32
C LEU A 82 11.01 -0.53 3.34
N MET A 83 10.16 -0.08 4.26
CA MET A 83 9.53 -0.96 5.25
C MET A 83 8.69 -2.06 4.59
N PHE A 84 7.94 -1.69 3.55
CA PHE A 84 7.01 -2.61 2.90
C PHE A 84 7.73 -3.60 1.97
N VAL A 85 8.72 -3.14 1.18
CA VAL A 85 9.55 -4.02 0.34
C VAL A 85 10.33 -5.03 1.18
N ILE A 86 10.85 -4.63 2.34
CA ILE A 86 11.47 -5.57 3.28
C ILE A 86 10.43 -6.57 3.81
N GLY A 87 9.20 -6.13 4.07
CA GLY A 87 8.09 -6.99 4.45
C GLY A 87 7.77 -8.05 3.38
N GLU A 88 7.67 -7.64 2.11
CA GLU A 88 7.45 -8.52 0.95
C GLU A 88 8.58 -9.55 0.80
N ALA A 89 9.84 -9.10 0.89
CA ALA A 89 11.00 -10.00 0.86
C ALA A 89 11.00 -10.98 2.04
N GLY A 90 10.62 -10.51 3.24
CA GLY A 90 10.50 -11.34 4.44
C GLY A 90 9.43 -12.42 4.30
N GLN A 91 8.28 -12.08 3.71
CA GLN A 91 7.23 -13.05 3.40
C GLN A 91 7.73 -14.10 2.39
N ALA A 92 8.45 -13.68 1.35
CA ALA A 92 8.98 -14.56 0.30
C ALA A 92 9.98 -15.62 0.79
N ILE A 93 10.63 -15.37 1.93
CA ILE A 93 11.52 -16.33 2.59
C ILE A 93 10.70 -17.42 3.32
N GLY A 94 9.46 -17.12 3.70
CA GLY A 94 8.55 -18.05 4.34
C GLY A 94 7.99 -19.11 3.37
N PRO A 95 7.37 -20.18 3.90
CA PRO A 95 6.90 -21.31 3.07
C PRO A 95 5.64 -21.02 2.25
N ASN A 96 4.88 -19.97 2.60
CA ASN A 96 3.52 -19.75 2.10
C ASN A 96 3.41 -18.59 1.11
N TYR A 97 4.53 -17.97 0.72
CA TYR A 97 4.54 -16.80 -0.14
C TYR A 97 5.71 -16.89 -1.11
N SER A 98 5.40 -16.88 -2.39
CA SER A 98 6.38 -17.05 -3.45
C SER A 98 7.07 -15.72 -3.78
N TRP A 99 8.27 -15.81 -4.35
CA TRP A 99 8.97 -14.64 -4.90
C TRP A 99 8.18 -13.94 -6.00
N LYS A 100 7.29 -14.64 -6.72
CA LYS A 100 6.41 -14.01 -7.72
C LYS A 100 5.39 -13.09 -7.06
N GLU A 101 4.80 -13.52 -5.95
CA GLU A 101 3.87 -12.71 -5.16
C GLU A 101 4.61 -11.51 -4.56
N ALA A 102 5.80 -11.73 -4.01
CA ALA A 102 6.62 -10.66 -3.45
C ALA A 102 6.98 -9.59 -4.49
N ILE A 103 7.38 -9.98 -5.69
CA ILE A 103 7.68 -9.04 -6.77
C ILE A 103 6.41 -8.25 -7.15
N ALA A 104 5.26 -8.90 -7.26
CA ALA A 104 3.99 -8.22 -7.53
C ALA A 104 3.61 -7.23 -6.40
N GLY A 105 3.86 -7.60 -5.14
CA GLY A 105 3.72 -6.74 -3.96
C GLY A 105 4.63 -5.50 -4.04
N MET A 106 5.93 -5.71 -4.25
CA MET A 106 6.93 -4.64 -4.38
C MET A 106 6.61 -3.68 -5.53
N ILE A 107 6.16 -4.20 -6.69
CA ILE A 107 5.72 -3.37 -7.82
C ILE A 107 4.51 -2.54 -7.41
N SER A 108 3.53 -3.15 -6.75
CA SER A 108 2.33 -2.45 -6.26
C SER A 108 2.72 -1.30 -5.34
N GLU A 109 3.60 -1.56 -4.36
CA GLU A 109 4.09 -0.58 -3.38
C GLU A 109 4.82 0.58 -4.02
N THR A 110 5.65 0.27 -5.02
CA THR A 110 6.40 1.26 -5.80
C THR A 110 5.45 2.23 -6.52
N ILE A 111 4.23 1.79 -6.87
CA ILE A 111 3.24 2.64 -7.53
C ILE A 111 2.36 3.35 -6.50
N TYR A 112 1.77 2.61 -5.54
CA TYR A 112 0.71 3.17 -4.69
C TYR A 112 1.24 4.10 -3.60
N LEU A 113 2.47 3.91 -3.11
CA LEU A 113 3.01 4.75 -2.03
C LEU A 113 3.32 6.17 -2.51
N PRO A 114 4.01 6.40 -3.65
CA PRO A 114 4.23 7.75 -4.15
C PRO A 114 2.92 8.48 -4.48
N VAL A 115 1.97 7.77 -5.10
CA VAL A 115 0.65 8.33 -5.42
C VAL A 115 -0.09 8.73 -4.15
N SER A 116 -0.07 7.86 -3.13
CA SER A 116 -0.70 8.11 -1.83
C SER A 116 -0.07 9.29 -1.12
N ALA A 117 1.27 9.35 -1.02
CA ALA A 117 1.97 10.48 -0.40
C ALA A 117 1.73 11.79 -1.13
N TYR A 118 1.68 11.78 -2.46
CA TYR A 118 1.35 12.95 -3.27
C TYR A 118 -0.06 13.46 -2.96
N ILE A 119 -1.06 12.57 -2.90
CA ILE A 119 -2.45 12.92 -2.55
C ILE A 119 -2.49 13.58 -1.16
N VAL A 120 -1.84 12.97 -0.16
CA VAL A 120 -1.82 13.50 1.20
C VAL A 120 -1.12 14.85 1.24
N ASN A 121 0.04 14.99 0.61
CA ASN A 121 0.76 16.25 0.52
C ASN A 121 -0.10 17.37 -0.08
N TRP A 122 -0.82 17.07 -1.16
CA TRP A 122 -1.70 18.04 -1.83
C TRP A 122 -2.91 18.46 -0.97
N LEU A 123 -3.54 17.50 -0.28
CA LEU A 123 -4.75 17.76 0.49
C LEU A 123 -4.48 18.34 1.87
N VAL A 124 -3.48 17.81 2.56
CA VAL A 124 -3.15 18.21 3.92
C VAL A 124 -2.35 19.51 3.93
N LYS A 125 -1.63 19.80 2.84
CA LYS A 125 -0.69 20.93 2.65
C LYS A 125 0.34 21.05 3.78
N VAL A 126 1.61 20.96 3.41
CA VAL A 126 2.68 21.58 4.22
C VAL A 126 2.59 23.09 4.03
#